data_AF-A0A4Y8V264-F1
#
_entry.id   AF-A0A4Y8V264-F1
#
_cell.length_a   1.000
_cell.length_b   1.000
_cell.length_c   1.000
_cell.angle_alpha   90.00
_cell.angle_beta   90.00
_cell.angle_gamma   90.00
#
_symmetry.space_group_name_H-M   'P 1'
#
loop_
_entity.id
_entity.type
_entity.pdbx_description
1 polymer ?
#
loop_
_entity_poly.entity_id
_entity_poly.type
_entity_poly.pdbx_seq_one_letter_code
_entity_poly.pdbx_strand_id
1 'polypeptide(L)'
;MDELLRQGRAWVPVLKSAALFLLPMPLLGAFFVALIGGDVGRLAAISGAICAFFGAGVLTWRGLVAQARYFLGQRLDPPAVPLKTVSGILTALGAGLAAAAGGHGPASIGAFAVLAGVGYFCFYGRDPKRKRIDLPEVAGVDRDAVIAQLKQAYGRLQGIEAAARSIAVPEFVERLKRIIGIGKQILAEIERDPRDAARARRFLHLYLDSAEKVTVEYARTHRQIRNRPLERNFRQLLIDMEQTFEAQHQKLLENDMLTLDVEIEVLNARLKREGIN
;
A
#
# COMPACT_ATOMS: atom_id res chain seq x y z
N MET A 1 -12.15 13.76 17.30
CA MET A 1 -13.06 13.13 16.30
C MET A 1 -12.28 12.59 15.09
N ASP A 2 -11.40 13.40 14.48
CA ASP A 2 -10.65 13.03 13.27
C ASP A 2 -9.74 11.80 13.39
N GLU A 3 -9.09 11.62 14.54
CA GLU A 3 -8.16 10.50 14.77
C GLU A 3 -8.88 9.15 14.93
N LEU A 4 -10.06 9.15 15.57
CA LEU A 4 -10.92 7.96 15.71
C LEU A 4 -11.48 7.51 14.35
N LEU A 5 -11.86 8.47 13.49
CA LEU A 5 -12.28 8.17 12.11
C LEU A 5 -11.11 7.62 11.27
N ARG A 6 -9.89 8.07 11.56
CA ARG A 6 -8.66 7.59 10.91
C ARG A 6 -8.33 6.15 11.29
N GLN A 7 -8.39 5.84 12.58
CA GLN A 7 -8.23 4.48 13.08
C GLN A 7 -9.30 3.57 12.47
N GLY A 8 -10.58 3.89 12.63
CA GLY A 8 -11.68 3.08 12.10
C GLY A 8 -11.50 2.72 10.61
N ARG A 9 -11.03 3.67 9.79
CA ARG A 9 -10.78 3.49 8.36
C ARG A 9 -9.68 2.49 8.04
N ALA A 10 -8.57 2.52 8.79
CA ALA A 10 -7.48 1.57 8.61
C ALA A 10 -7.88 0.14 9.00
N TRP A 11 -8.85 -0.01 9.91
CA TRP A 11 -9.33 -1.32 10.39
C TRP A 11 -10.47 -1.93 9.54
N VAL A 12 -11.18 -1.16 8.69
CA VAL A 12 -12.24 -1.71 7.80
C VAL A 12 -11.75 -2.88 6.92
N PRO A 13 -10.57 -2.82 6.28
CA PRO A 13 -10.06 -3.95 5.50
C PRO A 13 -9.83 -5.19 6.37
N VAL A 14 -9.43 -5.02 7.65
CA VAL A 14 -9.22 -6.14 8.58
C VAL A 14 -10.50 -6.92 8.78
N LEU A 15 -11.66 -6.25 8.81
CA LEU A 15 -12.96 -6.93 8.91
C LEU A 15 -13.23 -7.87 7.72
N LYS A 16 -12.69 -7.59 6.53
CA LYS A 16 -12.81 -8.47 5.36
C LYS A 16 -12.15 -9.84 5.55
N SER A 17 -11.20 -9.96 6.49
CA SER A 17 -10.59 -11.27 6.80
C SER A 17 -11.60 -12.27 7.38
N ALA A 18 -12.71 -11.79 7.98
CA ALA A 18 -13.80 -12.63 8.47
C ALA A 18 -14.41 -13.54 7.39
N ALA A 19 -14.42 -13.09 6.12
CA ALA A 19 -14.95 -13.89 5.01
C ALA A 19 -14.19 -15.21 4.83
N LEU A 20 -12.87 -15.22 5.07
CA LEU A 20 -12.05 -16.43 4.96
C LEU A 20 -12.30 -17.42 6.11
N PHE A 21 -12.69 -16.92 7.29
CA PHE A 21 -13.09 -17.75 8.43
C PHE A 21 -14.52 -18.29 8.29
N LEU A 22 -15.39 -17.58 7.57
CA LEU A 22 -16.75 -18.03 7.27
C LEU A 22 -16.78 -19.11 6.19
N LEU A 23 -15.88 -19.03 5.20
CA LEU A 23 -15.80 -19.95 4.07
C LEU A 23 -15.73 -21.45 4.44
N PRO A 24 -14.95 -21.90 5.45
CA PRO A 24 -14.90 -23.31 5.85
C PRO A 24 -16.09 -23.79 6.70
N MET A 25 -17.07 -22.95 7.04
CA MET A 25 -18.20 -23.37 7.90
C MET A 25 -19.00 -24.56 7.34
N PRO A 26 -19.33 -24.63 6.04
CA PRO A 26 -19.99 -25.81 5.47
C PRO A 26 -19.11 -27.06 5.51
N LEU A 27 -17.79 -26.91 5.42
CA LEU A 27 -16.84 -28.03 5.51
C LEU A 27 -16.82 -28.66 6.90
N LEU A 28 -17.11 -27.91 7.97
CA LEU A 28 -17.23 -28.48 9.31
C LEU A 28 -18.40 -29.47 9.38
N GLY A 29 -19.53 -29.16 8.73
CA GLY A 29 -20.64 -30.11 8.59
C GLY A 29 -20.23 -31.36 7.81
N ALA A 30 -19.52 -31.18 6.69
CA ALA A 30 -19.01 -32.28 5.88
C ALA A 30 -17.98 -33.15 6.63
N PHE A 31 -17.20 -32.55 7.53
CA PHE A 31 -16.25 -33.27 8.40
C PHE A 31 -16.97 -34.26 9.30
N PHE A 32 -18.04 -33.85 9.99
CA PHE A 32 -18.83 -34.75 10.83
C PHE A 32 -19.50 -35.86 10.01
N VAL A 33 -20.00 -35.55 8.81
CA VAL A 33 -20.57 -36.56 7.90
C VAL A 33 -19.51 -37.57 7.46
N ALA A 34 -18.31 -37.11 7.10
CA ALA A 34 -17.20 -37.99 6.71
C ALA A 34 -16.69 -38.84 7.88
N LEU A 35 -16.70 -38.30 9.10
CA LEU A 35 -16.33 -39.01 10.33
C LEU A 35 -17.32 -40.15 10.62
N ILE A 36 -18.62 -39.92 10.46
CA ILE A 36 -19.65 -40.96 10.59
C ILE A 36 -19.51 -42.00 9.47
N GLY A 37 -19.16 -41.56 8.26
CA GLY A 37 -19.00 -42.43 7.09
C GLY A 37 -17.72 -43.29 7.09
N GLY A 38 -16.75 -43.03 7.98
CA GLY A 38 -15.53 -43.82 8.12
C GLY A 38 -14.50 -43.68 6.99
N ASP A 39 -14.66 -42.72 6.08
CA ASP A 39 -13.74 -42.49 4.97
C ASP A 39 -12.53 -41.65 5.43
N VAL A 40 -11.45 -42.34 5.75
CA VAL A 40 -10.19 -41.74 6.24
C VAL A 40 -9.58 -40.79 5.21
N GLY A 41 -9.66 -41.12 3.91
CA GLY A 41 -9.10 -40.29 2.84
C GLY A 41 -9.85 -38.98 2.70
N ARG A 42 -11.19 -39.04 2.70
CA ARG A 42 -12.04 -37.86 2.68
C ARG A 42 -11.88 -37.01 3.94
N LEU A 43 -11.75 -37.63 5.11
CA LEU A 43 -11.54 -36.93 6.37
C LEU A 43 -10.19 -36.19 6.40
N ALA A 44 -9.12 -36.82 5.90
CA ALA A 44 -7.82 -36.18 5.77
C ALA A 44 -7.86 -34.96 4.82
N ALA A 45 -8.56 -35.09 3.68
CA ALA A 45 -8.72 -33.99 2.74
C ALA A 45 -9.55 -32.83 3.32
N ILE A 46 -10.66 -33.11 4.01
CA ILE A 46 -11.49 -32.07 4.66
C ILE A 46 -10.73 -31.37 5.79
N SER A 47 -10.03 -32.12 6.64
CA SER A 47 -9.24 -31.53 7.73
C SER A 47 -8.08 -30.68 7.19
N GLY A 48 -7.40 -31.14 6.14
CA GLY A 48 -6.40 -30.35 5.42
C GLY A 48 -6.97 -29.06 4.82
N ALA A 49 -8.15 -29.13 4.20
CA ALA A 49 -8.83 -27.95 3.66
C ALA A 49 -9.20 -26.94 4.77
N ILE A 50 -9.76 -27.41 5.88
CA ILE A 50 -10.10 -26.57 7.05
C ILE A 50 -8.83 -25.89 7.59
N CYS A 51 -7.77 -26.65 7.87
CA CYS A 51 -6.50 -26.11 8.34
C CYS A 51 -5.93 -25.05 7.38
N ALA A 52 -6.02 -25.29 6.07
CA ALA A 52 -5.59 -24.35 5.05
C ALA A 52 -6.42 -23.04 5.10
N PHE A 53 -7.75 -23.11 5.16
CA PHE A 53 -8.59 -21.91 5.21
C PHE A 53 -8.41 -21.11 6.51
N PHE A 54 -8.35 -21.77 7.67
CA PHE A 54 -8.09 -21.10 8.95
C PHE A 54 -6.70 -20.47 8.98
N GLY A 55 -5.67 -21.19 8.51
CA GLY A 55 -4.32 -20.65 8.38
C GLY A 55 -4.30 -19.42 7.46
N ALA A 56 -4.96 -19.51 6.30
CA ALA A 56 -5.07 -18.40 5.36
C ALA A 56 -5.79 -17.19 5.98
N GLY A 57 -6.83 -17.43 6.80
CA GLY A 57 -7.55 -16.38 7.53
C GLY A 57 -6.63 -15.64 8.50
N VAL A 58 -5.83 -16.37 9.28
CA VAL A 58 -4.86 -15.79 10.22
C VAL A 58 -3.78 -15.00 9.48
N LEU A 59 -3.23 -15.53 8.38
CA LEU A 59 -2.22 -14.80 7.59
C LEU A 59 -2.81 -13.54 6.96
N THR A 60 -4.02 -13.61 6.43
CA THR A 60 -4.73 -12.45 5.85
C THR A 60 -5.02 -11.39 6.90
N TRP A 61 -5.50 -11.79 8.08
CA TRP A 61 -5.68 -10.88 9.22
C TRP A 61 -4.37 -10.19 9.58
N ARG A 62 -3.29 -10.94 9.77
CA ARG A 62 -1.96 -10.38 10.11
C ARG A 62 -1.45 -9.44 9.02
N GLY A 63 -1.64 -9.80 7.74
CA GLY A 63 -1.26 -8.96 6.61
C GLY A 63 -2.04 -7.65 6.54
N LEU A 64 -3.37 -7.70 6.75
CA LEU A 64 -4.23 -6.52 6.74
C LEU A 64 -3.99 -5.62 7.96
N VAL A 65 -3.77 -6.19 9.15
CA VAL A 65 -3.39 -5.42 10.35
C VAL A 65 -2.03 -4.75 10.17
N ALA A 66 -1.05 -5.46 9.60
CA ALA A 66 0.25 -4.88 9.31
C ALA A 66 0.13 -3.72 8.30
N GLN A 67 -0.73 -3.88 7.30
CA GLN A 67 -1.03 -2.83 6.33
C GLN A 67 -1.75 -1.64 6.98
N ALA A 68 -2.72 -1.87 7.87
CA ALA A 68 -3.42 -0.83 8.61
C ALA A 68 -2.44 0.00 9.47
N ARG A 69 -1.54 -0.68 10.20
CA ARG A 69 -0.50 -0.03 11.00
C ARG A 69 0.49 0.76 10.15
N TYR A 70 0.79 0.29 8.95
CA TYR A 70 1.63 1.01 7.99
C TYR A 70 0.95 2.31 7.52
N PHE A 71 -0.33 2.26 7.13
CA PHE A 71 -1.08 3.47 6.74
C PHE A 71 -1.29 4.45 7.90
N LEU A 72 -1.40 3.97 9.13
CA LEU A 72 -1.50 4.82 10.32
C LEU A 72 -0.15 5.42 10.75
N GLY A 73 0.96 5.10 10.07
CA GLY A 73 2.31 5.54 10.47
C GLY A 73 2.83 4.87 11.75
N GLN A 74 2.10 3.90 12.30
CA GLN A 74 2.50 3.12 13.49
C GLN A 74 3.59 2.09 13.16
N ARG A 75 3.75 1.75 11.88
CA ARG A 75 4.79 0.84 11.40
C ARG A 75 5.43 1.40 10.15
N LEU A 76 6.75 1.45 10.12
CA LEU A 76 7.49 2.09 9.03
C LEU A 76 7.71 1.18 7.82
N ASP A 77 7.73 -0.14 8.02
CA ASP A 77 7.95 -1.13 6.99
C ASP A 77 6.76 -2.08 6.85
N PRO A 78 6.36 -2.44 5.61
CA PRO A 78 5.48 -3.58 5.39
C PRO A 78 6.14 -4.87 5.89
N PRO A 79 5.36 -5.91 6.23
CA PRO A 79 5.91 -7.18 6.72
C PRO A 79 6.88 -7.78 5.68
N ALA A 80 8.01 -8.31 6.16
CA ALA A 80 9.07 -8.87 5.29
C ALA A 80 8.60 -10.08 4.46
N VAL A 81 7.62 -10.81 4.98
CA VAL A 81 6.97 -11.93 4.30
C VAL A 81 5.71 -11.42 3.61
N PRO A 82 5.47 -11.75 2.32
CA PRO A 82 4.26 -11.37 1.60
C PRO A 82 3.06 -12.20 2.10
N LEU A 83 2.54 -11.83 3.27
CA LEU A 83 1.54 -12.59 4.02
C LEU A 83 0.26 -12.85 3.21
N LYS A 84 -0.21 -11.89 2.39
CA LYS A 84 -1.38 -12.10 1.53
C LYS A 84 -1.08 -13.07 0.40
N THR A 85 0.11 -13.01 -0.17
CA THR A 85 0.51 -13.94 -1.24
C THR A 85 0.59 -15.37 -0.73
N VAL A 86 1.18 -15.58 0.46
CA VAL A 86 1.21 -16.90 1.11
C VAL A 86 -0.21 -17.37 1.45
N SER A 87 -1.05 -16.47 1.96
CA SER A 87 -2.46 -16.80 2.22
C SER A 87 -3.25 -17.15 0.97
N GLY A 88 -3.01 -16.49 -0.16
CA GLY A 88 -3.68 -16.79 -1.43
C GLY A 88 -3.32 -18.18 -1.94
N ILE A 89 -2.04 -18.58 -1.82
CA ILE A 89 -1.59 -19.95 -2.13
C ILE A 89 -2.28 -20.96 -1.21
N LEU A 90 -2.35 -20.66 0.08
CA LEU A 90 -2.99 -21.54 1.05
C LEU A 90 -4.50 -21.67 0.83
N THR A 91 -5.16 -20.60 0.37
CA THR A 91 -6.58 -20.61 -0.02
C THR A 91 -6.82 -21.45 -1.27
N ALA A 92 -5.92 -21.35 -2.27
CA ALA A 92 -5.96 -22.20 -3.46
C ALA A 92 -5.79 -23.68 -3.11
N LEU A 93 -4.84 -24.02 -2.23
CA LEU A 93 -4.64 -25.38 -1.73
C LEU A 93 -5.86 -25.89 -0.96
N GLY A 94 -6.43 -25.08 -0.06
CA GLY A 94 -7.64 -25.43 0.68
C GLY A 94 -8.83 -25.74 -0.23
N ALA A 95 -9.02 -24.94 -1.28
CA ALA A 95 -10.08 -25.16 -2.26
C ALA A 95 -9.85 -26.45 -3.09
N GLY A 96 -8.60 -26.73 -3.46
CA GLY A 96 -8.25 -27.99 -4.14
C GLY A 96 -8.52 -29.21 -3.27
N LEU A 97 -8.12 -29.17 -1.99
CA LEU A 97 -8.39 -30.24 -1.02
C LEU A 97 -9.89 -30.44 -0.76
N ALA A 98 -10.65 -29.34 -0.67
CA ALA A 98 -12.10 -29.39 -0.55
C ALA A 98 -12.77 -30.04 -1.77
N ALA A 99 -12.31 -29.69 -2.98
CA ALA A 99 -12.80 -30.31 -4.21
C ALA A 99 -12.45 -31.80 -4.29
N ALA A 100 -11.24 -32.19 -3.87
CA ALA A 100 -10.84 -33.59 -3.80
C ALA A 100 -11.74 -34.38 -2.83
N ALA A 101 -12.06 -33.81 -1.66
CA ALA A 101 -13.00 -34.40 -0.71
C ALA A 101 -14.46 -34.50 -1.23
N GLY A 102 -14.80 -33.71 -2.24
CA GLY A 102 -16.07 -33.78 -2.95
C GLY A 102 -16.13 -34.87 -4.03
N GLY A 103 -15.04 -35.61 -4.26
CA GLY A 103 -14.96 -36.66 -5.28
C GLY A 103 -14.77 -36.13 -6.70
N HIS A 104 -14.34 -34.87 -6.86
CA HIS A 104 -14.10 -34.26 -8.16
C HIS A 104 -12.82 -34.81 -8.82
N GLY A 105 -12.82 -34.88 -10.16
CA GLY A 105 -11.63 -35.29 -10.93
C GLY A 105 -10.48 -34.26 -10.88
N PRO A 106 -9.26 -34.64 -11.32
CA PRO A 106 -8.06 -33.80 -11.21
C PRO A 106 -8.19 -32.45 -11.93
N ALA A 107 -8.89 -32.42 -13.08
CA ALA A 107 -9.14 -31.18 -13.82
C ALA A 107 -9.99 -30.18 -13.00
N SER A 108 -11.07 -30.67 -12.39
CA SER A 108 -11.94 -29.86 -11.52
C SER A 108 -11.24 -29.40 -10.24
N ILE A 109 -10.41 -30.25 -9.62
CA ILE A 109 -9.59 -29.87 -8.45
C ILE A 109 -8.69 -28.69 -8.81
N GLY A 110 -7.99 -28.77 -9.95
CA GLY A 110 -7.16 -27.68 -10.45
C GLY A 110 -7.97 -26.41 -10.71
N ALA A 111 -9.14 -26.52 -11.32
CA ALA A 111 -10.02 -25.39 -11.59
C ALA A 111 -10.47 -24.67 -10.30
N PHE A 112 -10.90 -25.43 -9.27
CA PHE A 112 -11.30 -24.84 -7.98
C PHE A 112 -10.12 -24.15 -7.27
N ALA A 113 -8.93 -24.77 -7.29
CA ALA A 113 -7.73 -24.16 -6.71
C ALA A 113 -7.37 -22.83 -7.40
N VAL A 114 -7.37 -22.81 -8.74
CA VAL A 114 -7.07 -21.60 -9.52
C VAL A 114 -8.11 -20.52 -9.29
N LEU A 115 -9.40 -20.86 -9.36
CA LEU A 115 -10.50 -19.90 -9.14
C LEU A 115 -10.45 -19.31 -7.73
N ALA A 116 -10.17 -20.11 -6.71
CA ALA A 116 -10.02 -19.64 -5.34
C ALA A 116 -8.81 -18.70 -5.18
N GLY A 117 -7.66 -19.04 -5.79
CA GLY A 117 -6.48 -18.17 -5.80
C GLY A 117 -6.74 -16.84 -6.49
N VAL A 118 -7.34 -16.86 -7.69
CA VAL A 118 -7.70 -15.65 -8.44
C VAL A 118 -8.70 -14.80 -7.65
N GLY A 119 -9.76 -15.42 -7.13
CA GLY A 119 -10.76 -14.75 -6.30
C GLY A 119 -10.14 -14.09 -5.06
N TYR A 120 -9.19 -14.76 -4.40
CA TYR A 120 -8.44 -14.22 -3.28
C TYR A 120 -7.68 -12.94 -3.67
N PHE A 121 -6.91 -12.98 -4.77
CA PHE A 121 -6.13 -11.81 -5.20
C PHE A 121 -7.03 -10.65 -5.67
N CYS A 122 -8.17 -10.93 -6.29
CA CYS A 122 -9.16 -9.92 -6.66
C CYS A 122 -9.79 -9.25 -5.42
N PHE A 123 -10.05 -10.00 -4.35
CA PHE A 123 -10.74 -9.49 -3.17
C PHE A 123 -9.81 -8.79 -2.16
N TYR A 124 -8.63 -9.37 -1.90
CA TYR A 124 -7.68 -8.90 -0.87
C TYR A 124 -6.51 -8.06 -1.42
N GLY A 125 -6.27 -8.12 -2.73
CA GLY A 125 -5.15 -7.46 -3.40
C GLY A 125 -3.79 -8.08 -3.08
N ARG A 126 -2.73 -7.53 -3.68
CA ARG A 126 -1.34 -7.96 -3.44
C ARG A 126 -0.73 -7.26 -2.23
N ASP A 127 0.29 -7.87 -1.63
CA ASP A 127 1.09 -7.24 -0.59
C ASP A 127 1.83 -6.01 -1.14
N PRO A 128 1.90 -4.89 -0.38
CA PRO A 128 2.75 -3.77 -0.72
C PRO A 128 4.23 -4.21 -0.69
N LYS A 129 4.97 -3.91 -1.76
CA LYS A 129 6.40 -4.23 -1.83
C LYS A 129 7.18 -3.29 -0.92
N ARG A 130 8.16 -3.82 -0.18
CA ARG A 130 9.13 -3.00 0.55
C ARG A 130 9.99 -2.26 -0.47
N LYS A 131 9.96 -0.93 -0.46
CA LYS A 131 10.94 -0.14 -1.19
C LYS A 131 12.22 -0.14 -0.35
N ARG A 132 13.32 -0.66 -0.89
CA ARG A 132 14.64 -0.45 -0.32
C ARG A 132 15.03 0.99 -0.64
N ILE A 133 15.23 1.79 0.39
CA ILE A 133 15.68 3.17 0.28
C ILE A 133 17.09 3.18 0.85
N ASP A 134 18.07 3.34 -0.02
CA ASP A 134 19.47 3.47 0.36
C ASP A 134 19.84 4.95 0.20
N LEU A 135 20.04 5.64 1.32
CA LEU A 135 20.44 7.06 1.32
C LEU A 135 21.96 7.19 1.43
N PRO A 136 22.59 8.19 0.79
CA PRO A 136 23.99 8.53 1.03
C PRO A 136 24.19 9.01 2.47
N GLU A 137 25.40 8.84 2.99
CA GLU A 137 25.77 9.31 4.32
C GLU A 137 26.11 10.80 4.27
N VAL A 138 25.35 11.62 5.02
CA VAL A 138 25.51 13.07 5.04
C VAL A 138 25.64 13.54 6.49
N ALA A 139 26.68 14.32 6.78
CA ALA A 139 26.95 14.81 8.12
C ALA A 139 25.78 15.66 8.66
N GLY A 140 25.34 15.37 9.90
CA GLY A 140 24.27 16.10 10.58
C GLY A 140 22.84 15.70 10.19
N VAL A 141 22.66 14.70 9.32
CA VAL A 141 21.33 14.17 8.96
C VAL A 141 21.11 12.79 9.60
N ASP A 142 20.01 12.65 10.33
CA ASP A 142 19.57 11.34 10.83
C ASP A 142 18.99 10.49 9.69
N ARG A 143 19.82 9.59 9.16
CA ARG A 143 19.49 8.72 8.04
C ARG A 143 18.25 7.86 8.30
N ASP A 144 18.13 7.30 9.49
CA ASP A 144 17.02 6.40 9.83
C ASP A 144 15.71 7.18 9.91
N ALA A 145 15.75 8.41 10.44
CA ALA A 145 14.60 9.31 10.46
C ALA A 145 14.18 9.75 9.05
N VAL A 146 15.11 9.99 8.12
CA VAL A 146 14.75 10.36 6.74
C VAL A 146 14.18 9.15 5.99
N ILE A 147 14.80 7.97 6.11
CA ILE A 147 14.27 6.72 5.54
C ILE A 147 12.85 6.47 6.04
N ALA A 148 12.62 6.69 7.32
CA ALA A 148 11.32 6.57 7.95
C ALA A 148 10.27 7.47 7.31
N GLN A 149 10.58 8.76 7.16
CA GLN A 149 9.70 9.76 6.57
C GLN A 149 9.40 9.46 5.09
N LEU A 150 10.42 9.07 4.32
CA LEU A 150 10.26 8.68 2.92
C LEU A 150 9.35 7.46 2.79
N LYS A 151 9.55 6.42 3.59
CA LYS A 151 8.67 5.24 3.58
C LYS A 151 7.22 5.61 3.86
N GLN A 152 6.95 6.49 4.82
CA GLN A 152 5.60 6.96 5.11
C GLN A 152 5.02 7.76 3.93
N ALA A 153 5.82 8.63 3.32
CA ALA A 153 5.42 9.43 2.16
C ALA A 153 5.07 8.57 0.93
N TYR A 154 5.87 7.55 0.61
CA TYR A 154 5.53 6.58 -0.44
C TYR A 154 4.24 5.81 -0.12
N GLY A 155 4.04 5.44 1.15
CA GLY A 155 2.81 4.80 1.61
C GLY A 155 1.56 5.67 1.35
N ARG A 156 1.65 6.97 1.65
CA ARG A 156 0.59 7.94 1.38
C ARG A 156 0.28 8.08 -0.11
N LEU A 157 1.31 8.15 -0.96
CA LEU A 157 1.14 8.16 -2.42
C LEU A 157 0.44 6.88 -2.93
N GLN A 158 0.77 5.71 -2.38
CA GLN A 158 0.07 4.47 -2.69
C GLN A 158 -1.39 4.48 -2.21
N GLY A 159 -1.67 5.09 -1.06
CA GLY A 159 -3.02 5.30 -0.55
C GLY A 159 -3.87 6.15 -1.51
N ILE A 160 -3.31 7.26 -1.99
CA ILE A 160 -3.92 8.12 -3.02
C ILE A 160 -4.18 7.32 -4.30
N GLU A 161 -3.19 6.56 -4.78
CA GLU A 161 -3.32 5.72 -5.98
C GLU A 161 -4.42 4.66 -5.84
N ALA A 162 -4.53 4.03 -4.67
CA ALA A 162 -5.58 3.07 -4.38
C ALA A 162 -6.97 3.71 -4.35
N ALA A 163 -7.11 4.89 -3.74
CA ALA A 163 -8.37 5.64 -3.71
C ALA A 163 -8.78 6.13 -5.12
N ALA A 164 -7.82 6.57 -5.94
CA ALA A 164 -8.06 7.01 -7.31
C ALA A 164 -8.75 5.92 -8.16
N ARG A 165 -8.38 4.65 -7.97
CA ARG A 165 -9.01 3.52 -8.68
C ARG A 165 -10.50 3.32 -8.38
N SER A 166 -11.00 3.89 -7.28
CA SER A 166 -12.41 3.80 -6.91
C SER A 166 -13.25 4.99 -7.38
N ILE A 167 -12.63 6.01 -7.98
CA ILE A 167 -13.29 7.21 -8.50
C ILE A 167 -13.75 6.95 -9.94
N ALA A 168 -15.00 7.31 -10.26
CA ALA A 168 -15.59 7.06 -11.57
C ALA A 168 -15.28 8.15 -12.61
N VAL A 169 -14.91 9.36 -12.17
CA VAL A 169 -14.66 10.51 -13.04
C VAL A 169 -13.24 10.41 -13.64
N PRO A 170 -13.09 10.20 -14.98
CA PRO A 170 -11.78 9.93 -15.59
C PRO A 170 -10.78 11.08 -15.40
N GLU A 171 -11.25 12.32 -15.50
CA GLU A 171 -10.41 13.51 -15.33
C GLU A 171 -9.73 13.54 -13.95
N PHE A 172 -10.47 13.18 -12.88
CA PHE A 172 -9.90 13.18 -11.53
C PHE A 172 -8.83 12.10 -11.38
N VAL A 173 -9.02 10.95 -12.02
CA VAL A 173 -8.03 9.88 -12.06
C VAL A 173 -6.75 10.35 -12.78
N GLU A 174 -6.87 11.06 -13.90
CA GLU A 174 -5.72 11.60 -14.62
C GLU A 174 -4.95 12.66 -13.83
N ARG A 175 -5.67 13.60 -13.21
CA ARG A 175 -5.07 14.61 -12.32
C ARG A 175 -4.34 13.97 -11.14
N LEU A 176 -4.99 13.02 -10.45
CA LEU A 176 -4.36 12.28 -9.36
C LEU A 176 -3.13 11.51 -9.82
N LYS A 177 -3.14 10.90 -11.02
CA LYS A 177 -1.95 10.26 -11.58
C LYS A 177 -0.79 11.24 -11.78
N ARG A 178 -1.05 12.45 -12.27
CA ARG A 178 -0.01 13.50 -12.40
C ARG A 178 0.53 13.92 -11.04
N ILE A 179 -0.36 14.19 -10.07
CA ILE A 179 0.03 14.55 -8.69
C ILE A 179 0.91 13.46 -8.06
N ILE A 180 0.51 12.18 -8.21
CA ILE A 180 1.31 11.04 -7.73
C ILE A 180 2.67 10.98 -8.43
N GLY A 181 2.72 11.27 -9.72
CA GLY A 181 3.96 11.37 -10.50
C GLY A 181 4.93 12.42 -9.95
N ILE A 182 4.44 13.65 -9.76
CA ILE A 182 5.24 14.75 -9.19
C ILE A 182 5.66 14.42 -7.76
N GLY A 183 4.76 13.86 -6.95
CA GLY A 183 5.09 13.41 -5.59
C GLY A 183 6.22 12.38 -5.58
N LYS A 184 6.21 11.41 -6.51
CA LYS A 184 7.30 10.42 -6.65
C LYS A 184 8.62 11.08 -7.05
N GLN A 185 8.60 12.13 -7.87
CA GLN A 185 9.80 12.88 -8.25
C GLN A 185 10.39 13.63 -7.05
N ILE A 186 9.55 14.34 -6.27
CA ILE A 186 9.97 15.01 -5.03
C ILE A 186 10.65 14.03 -4.06
N LEU A 187 10.03 12.86 -3.84
CA LEU A 187 10.61 11.85 -2.96
C LEU A 187 11.90 11.25 -3.52
N ALA A 188 12.05 11.16 -4.84
CA ALA A 188 13.28 10.71 -5.47
C ALA A 188 14.42 11.73 -5.33
N GLU A 189 14.11 13.03 -5.34
CA GLU A 189 15.12 14.07 -5.10
C GLU A 189 15.63 14.03 -3.65
N ILE A 190 14.73 13.87 -2.68
CA ILE A 190 15.12 13.69 -1.27
C ILE A 190 15.89 12.36 -1.05
N GLU A 191 15.64 11.34 -1.87
CA GLU A 191 16.44 10.11 -1.84
C GLU A 191 17.87 10.34 -2.33
N ARG A 192 18.08 11.28 -3.26
CA ARG A 192 19.40 11.68 -3.76
C ARG A 192 20.12 12.57 -2.76
N ASP A 193 19.43 13.57 -2.21
CA ASP A 193 19.95 14.44 -1.15
C ASP A 193 19.08 14.39 0.12
N PRO A 194 19.49 13.62 1.15
CA PRO A 194 18.79 13.54 2.43
C PRO A 194 18.60 14.88 3.15
N ARG A 195 19.41 15.91 2.85
CA ARG A 195 19.30 17.25 3.47
C ARG A 195 17.98 17.93 3.11
N ASP A 196 17.44 17.61 1.94
CA ASP A 196 16.18 18.17 1.47
C ASP A 196 14.95 17.68 2.24
N ALA A 197 15.08 16.58 2.98
CA ALA A 197 14.01 16.10 3.87
C ALA A 197 13.60 17.18 4.87
N ALA A 198 14.56 17.96 5.39
CA ALA A 198 14.28 19.07 6.31
C ALA A 198 13.51 20.20 5.62
N ARG A 199 13.87 20.53 4.37
CA ARG A 199 13.24 21.58 3.56
C ARG A 199 11.83 21.19 3.10
N ALA A 200 11.64 19.91 2.79
CA ALA A 200 10.36 19.32 2.38
C ALA A 200 9.51 18.83 3.56
N ARG A 201 9.88 19.09 4.81
CA ARG A 201 9.19 18.55 6.00
C ARG A 201 7.68 18.82 6.01
N ARG A 202 7.26 20.04 5.62
CA ARG A 202 5.83 20.40 5.52
C ARG A 202 5.13 19.60 4.43
N PHE A 203 5.78 19.38 3.28
CA PHE A 203 5.29 18.51 2.21
C PHE A 203 5.11 17.07 2.70
N LEU A 204 6.16 16.51 3.30
CA LEU A 204 6.18 15.12 3.79
C LEU A 204 5.10 14.88 4.84
N HIS A 205 4.94 15.77 5.81
CA HIS A 205 4.07 15.53 6.97
C HIS A 205 2.63 16.03 6.81
N LEU A 206 2.41 17.20 6.21
CA LEU A 206 1.10 17.85 6.17
C LEU A 206 0.40 17.66 4.82
N TYR A 207 1.07 17.99 3.72
CA TYR A 207 0.43 18.01 2.40
C TYR A 207 0.09 16.61 1.90
N LEU A 208 1.03 15.65 1.95
CA LEU A 208 0.75 14.26 1.56
C LEU A 208 -0.35 13.61 2.43
N ASP A 209 -0.35 13.92 3.72
CA ASP A 209 -1.34 13.41 4.67
C ASP A 209 -2.75 13.90 4.37
N SER A 210 -2.86 15.20 4.09
CA SER A 210 -4.13 15.86 3.74
C SER A 210 -4.64 15.39 2.38
N ALA A 211 -3.74 15.29 1.40
CA ALA A 211 -4.02 14.80 0.05
C ALA A 211 -4.61 13.37 0.09
N GLU A 212 -3.99 12.46 0.82
CA GLU A 212 -4.49 11.10 1.01
C GLU A 212 -5.86 11.12 1.68
N LYS A 213 -6.00 11.83 2.81
CA LYS A 213 -7.25 11.89 3.58
C LYS A 213 -8.42 12.35 2.72
N VAL A 214 -8.26 13.44 1.97
CA VAL A 214 -9.35 14.02 1.17
C VAL A 214 -9.65 13.16 -0.06
N THR A 215 -8.63 12.59 -0.72
CA THR A 215 -8.85 11.70 -1.87
C THR A 215 -9.64 10.44 -1.47
N VAL A 216 -9.28 9.85 -0.33
CA VAL A 216 -9.99 8.68 0.22
C VAL A 216 -11.42 9.05 0.61
N GLU A 217 -11.62 10.22 1.23
CA GLU A 217 -12.96 10.68 1.60
C GLU A 217 -13.84 10.89 0.37
N TYR A 218 -13.32 11.56 -0.65
CA TYR A 218 -14.03 11.79 -1.89
C TYR A 218 -14.41 10.47 -2.57
N ALA A 219 -13.47 9.53 -2.68
CA ALA A 219 -13.71 8.23 -3.30
C ALA A 219 -14.82 7.42 -2.61
N ARG A 220 -14.99 7.60 -1.29
CA ARG A 220 -16.07 6.98 -0.52
C ARG A 220 -17.41 7.68 -0.77
N THR A 221 -17.45 9.01 -0.61
CA THR A 221 -18.68 9.79 -0.67
C THR A 221 -19.27 9.83 -2.08
N HIS A 222 -18.41 9.93 -3.10
CA HIS A 222 -18.86 9.96 -4.51
C HIS A 222 -19.59 8.67 -4.94
N ARG A 223 -19.30 7.53 -4.31
CA ARG A 223 -20.05 6.29 -4.55
C ARG A 223 -21.48 6.33 -4.01
N GLN A 224 -21.72 7.14 -2.98
CA GLN A 224 -23.01 7.22 -2.31
C GLN A 224 -23.85 8.41 -2.81
N ILE A 225 -23.21 9.52 -3.18
CA ILE A 225 -23.90 10.77 -3.56
C ILE A 225 -23.15 11.44 -4.72
N ARG A 226 -23.78 11.55 -5.90
CA ARG A 226 -23.31 12.39 -6.99
C ARG A 226 -23.83 13.81 -6.80
N ASN A 227 -23.00 14.66 -6.18
CA ASN A 227 -23.35 16.06 -5.93
C ASN A 227 -22.43 17.02 -6.72
N ARG A 228 -23.02 17.92 -7.52
CA ARG A 228 -22.29 18.88 -8.38
C ARG A 228 -21.32 19.81 -7.62
N PRO A 229 -21.65 20.37 -6.45
CA PRO A 229 -20.73 21.20 -5.67
C PRO A 229 -19.54 20.40 -5.11
N LEU A 230 -19.75 19.13 -4.72
CA LEU A 230 -18.66 18.28 -4.23
C LEU A 230 -17.64 18.00 -5.32
N GLU A 231 -18.10 17.72 -6.55
CA GLU A 231 -17.21 17.55 -7.72
C GLU A 231 -16.45 18.82 -8.07
N ARG A 232 -17.09 19.99 -8.01
CA ARG A 232 -16.44 21.28 -8.27
C ARG A 232 -15.36 21.58 -7.22
N ASN A 233 -15.68 21.38 -5.93
CA ASN A 233 -14.72 21.61 -4.85
C ASN A 233 -13.54 20.65 -4.93
N PHE A 234 -13.81 19.37 -5.23
CA PHE A 234 -12.74 18.39 -5.39
C PHE A 234 -11.86 18.69 -6.62
N ARG A 235 -12.45 19.12 -7.73
CA ARG A 235 -11.71 19.58 -8.90
C ARG A 235 -10.76 20.73 -8.57
N GLN A 236 -11.24 21.74 -7.84
CA GLN A 236 -10.40 22.86 -7.42
C GLN A 236 -9.25 22.39 -6.55
N LEU A 237 -9.53 21.52 -5.57
CA LEU A 237 -8.51 20.93 -4.72
C LEU A 237 -7.43 20.20 -5.54
N LEU A 238 -7.80 19.43 -6.57
CA LEU A 238 -6.83 18.75 -7.42
C LEU A 238 -5.91 19.74 -8.16
N ILE A 239 -6.47 20.86 -8.64
CA ILE A 239 -5.68 21.92 -9.27
C ILE A 239 -4.70 22.52 -8.26
N ASP A 240 -5.17 22.86 -7.06
CA ASP A 240 -4.34 23.46 -6.01
C ASP A 240 -3.25 22.48 -5.55
N MET A 241 -3.55 21.17 -5.52
CA MET A 241 -2.59 20.11 -5.22
C MET A 241 -1.53 19.97 -6.32
N GLU A 242 -1.92 19.96 -7.60
CA GLU A 242 -0.97 19.95 -8.73
C GLU A 242 0.01 21.12 -8.60
N GLN A 243 -0.50 22.35 -8.42
CA GLN A 243 0.32 23.56 -8.27
C GLN A 243 1.25 23.50 -7.05
N THR A 244 0.74 23.05 -5.90
CA THR A 244 1.54 22.97 -4.67
C THR A 244 2.67 21.95 -4.80
N PHE A 245 2.40 20.82 -5.46
CA PHE A 245 3.39 19.77 -5.66
C PHE A 245 4.45 20.23 -6.67
N GLU A 246 4.05 20.85 -7.79
CA GLU A 246 4.98 21.44 -8.76
C GLU A 246 5.87 22.51 -8.11
N ALA A 247 5.28 23.42 -7.35
CA ALA A 247 6.03 24.46 -6.65
C ALA A 247 7.03 23.88 -5.63
N GLN A 248 6.65 22.80 -4.92
CA GLN A 248 7.57 22.12 -4.01
C GLN A 248 8.71 21.43 -4.75
N HIS A 249 8.42 20.77 -5.88
CA HIS A 249 9.42 20.12 -6.71
C HIS A 249 10.42 21.13 -7.26
N GLN A 250 9.93 22.22 -7.82
CA GLN A 250 10.75 23.30 -8.36
C GLN A 250 11.68 23.91 -7.30
N LYS A 251 11.17 24.12 -6.08
CA LYS A 251 12.00 24.60 -4.95
C LYS A 251 13.14 23.68 -4.57
N LEU A 252 13.00 22.35 -4.73
CA LEU A 252 14.11 21.44 -4.48
C LEU A 252 15.17 21.60 -5.57
N LEU A 253 14.76 21.57 -6.83
CA LEU A 253 15.66 21.74 -7.98
C LEU A 253 16.43 23.07 -7.96
N GLU A 254 15.77 24.18 -7.62
CA GLU A 254 16.42 25.49 -7.52
C GLU A 254 17.51 25.53 -6.45
N ASN A 255 17.30 24.85 -5.32
CA ASN A 255 18.30 24.78 -4.26
C ASN A 255 19.50 23.91 -4.66
N ASP A 256 19.28 22.87 -5.44
CA ASP A 256 20.37 22.03 -5.97
C ASP A 256 21.27 22.84 -6.91
N MET A 257 20.67 23.66 -7.78
CA MET A 257 21.42 24.55 -8.66
C MET A 257 22.26 25.57 -7.87
N LEU A 258 21.67 26.23 -6.87
CA LEU A 258 22.39 27.17 -6.01
C LEU A 258 23.55 26.51 -5.25
N THR A 259 23.37 25.27 -4.80
CA THR A 259 24.42 24.52 -4.10
C THR A 259 25.58 24.20 -5.05
N LEU A 260 25.29 23.78 -6.28
CA LEU A 260 26.30 23.48 -7.29
C LEU A 260 27.11 24.73 -7.70
N ASP A 261 26.46 25.87 -7.87
CA ASP A 261 27.13 27.13 -8.22
C ASP A 261 28.15 27.55 -7.15
N VAL A 262 27.78 27.42 -5.87
CA VAL A 262 28.69 27.69 -4.74
C VAL A 262 29.86 26.70 -4.73
N GLU A 263 29.62 25.42 -4.97
CA GLU A 263 30.69 24.42 -5.01
C GLU A 263 31.69 24.67 -6.16
N ILE A 264 31.20 25.09 -7.33
CA ILE A 264 32.04 25.50 -8.48
C ILE A 264 32.87 26.73 -8.11
N GLU A 265 32.27 27.73 -7.45
CA GLU A 265 32.99 28.94 -7.02
C GLU A 265 34.08 28.61 -6.00
N VAL A 266 33.79 27.76 -5.02
CA VAL A 266 34.77 27.30 -4.02
C VAL A 266 35.90 26.51 -4.66
N LEU A 267 35.61 25.61 -5.60
CA LEU A 267 36.63 24.85 -6.32
C LEU A 267 37.54 25.78 -7.14
N ASN A 268 36.95 26.75 -7.86
CA ASN A 268 37.71 27.75 -8.61
C ASN A 268 38.61 28.61 -7.69
N ALA A 269 38.11 28.98 -6.51
CA ALA A 269 38.89 29.72 -5.53
C ALA A 269 40.07 28.90 -4.99
N ARG A 270 39.90 27.59 -4.77
CA ARG A 270 40.98 26.67 -4.36
C ARG A 270 42.01 26.48 -5.48
N LEU A 271 41.56 26.22 -6.71
CA LEU A 271 42.43 26.06 -7.87
C LEU A 271 43.25 27.32 -8.16
N LYS A 272 42.68 28.52 -8.01
CA LYS A 272 43.44 29.79 -8.11
C LYS A 272 44.48 29.95 -7.00
N ARG A 273 44.27 29.34 -5.84
CA ARG A 273 45.18 29.45 -4.69
C ARG A 273 46.28 28.40 -4.72
N GLU A 274 46.01 27.24 -5.31
CA GLU A 274 46.96 26.12 -5.45
C GLU A 274 47.70 26.12 -6.80
N GLY A 275 47.11 26.71 -7.85
CA GLY A 275 47.71 26.86 -9.19
C GLY A 275 48.63 28.08 -9.35
N ILE A 276 48.93 28.78 -8.25
CA ILE A 276 49.99 29.79 -8.17
C ILE A 276 51.09 29.19 -7.28
N ASN A 277 51.83 28.22 -7.82
CA ASN A 277 53.14 27.76 -7.38
C ASN A 277 53.89 27.23 -8.60
#